data_AF-A2EJD8-F1
#
_entry.id   AF-A2EJD8-F1
#
_cell.length_a   1.000
_cell.length_b   1.000
_cell.length_c   1.000
_cell.angle_alpha   90.00
_cell.angle_beta   90.00
_cell.angle_gamma   90.00
#
_symmetry.space_group_name_H-M   'P 1'
#
loop_
_entity.id
_entity.type
_entity.pdbx_description
1 polymer ?
#
loop_
_entity_poly.entity_id
_entity_poly.type
_entity_poly.pdbx_seq_one_letter_code
_entity_poly.pdbx_strand_id
1 'polypeptide(L)'
;MTEEEEEKNEAHENKLWDAMSFLESMGGIGSAMKTRFMSTLTALNRRMHFFTGNREERDDDQTHQNWYFTNAYNFLSNAINLFNIRRFYSIFSSMTPDFTPEENVFANESDIENAFGVNRGGTLYLGKYSIEQCTELIRNSKFNDDFQRMGYPDWYIEFDLSDCFTHLAYVFSRHLEGKEKYIAFLAIEVGEFQLKETSAKGKGTAILSQYLPKSLNLLNVKWLSLQDPLSKFSAKRPRLPGQRFPGTGAGRHVFEFFIQLCTKSERDGIVNTPEHFHNAFIYEGFLFLDADVEGNFRAMKRDLASDIQNRGLAAVSWAIYLGFLRENDTPVKWKPEEQAFAISEQFKRYFDSPSYNSAVNEAENSRGKYHLVWEEAESYCFAAVDEFSERENVTNV
;
A
#
# COMPACT_ATOMS: atom_id res chain seq x y z
N MET A 1 -8.34 -14.77 -41.48
CA MET A 1 -8.60 -15.29 -40.13
C MET A 1 -8.07 -16.69 -40.05
N THR A 2 -6.90 -16.83 -39.43
CA THR A 2 -6.31 -18.12 -39.07
C THR A 2 -6.95 -18.63 -37.77
N GLU A 3 -6.96 -19.95 -37.53
CA GLU A 3 -7.53 -20.57 -36.31
C GLU A 3 -7.00 -19.93 -35.00
N GLU A 4 -5.77 -19.42 -35.03
CA GLU A 4 -5.11 -18.74 -33.91
C GLU A 4 -5.69 -17.34 -33.59
N GLU A 5 -6.32 -16.67 -34.56
CA GLU A 5 -7.01 -15.39 -34.39
C GLU A 5 -8.44 -15.59 -33.85
N GLU A 6 -9.11 -16.67 -34.23
CA GLU A 6 -10.40 -17.07 -33.63
C GLU A 6 -10.23 -17.46 -32.17
N GLU A 7 -9.18 -18.23 -31.82
CA GLU A 7 -8.89 -18.62 -30.42
C GLU A 7 -8.61 -17.41 -29.50
N LYS A 8 -7.93 -16.38 -30.00
CA LYS A 8 -7.63 -15.15 -29.22
C LYS A 8 -8.83 -14.23 -29.04
N ASN A 9 -9.74 -14.18 -30.03
CA ASN A 9 -10.99 -13.46 -29.91
C ASN A 9 -11.96 -14.18 -28.97
N GLU A 10 -12.03 -15.52 -29.06
CA GLU A 10 -12.85 -16.34 -28.17
C GLU A 10 -12.34 -16.28 -26.72
N ALA A 11 -11.01 -16.25 -26.50
CA ALA A 11 -10.42 -16.04 -25.17
C ALA A 11 -10.69 -14.63 -24.59
N HIS A 12 -10.86 -13.61 -25.43
CA HIS A 12 -11.22 -12.26 -25.00
C HIS A 12 -12.72 -12.10 -24.73
N GLU A 13 -13.58 -12.71 -25.56
CA GLU A 13 -15.02 -12.78 -25.31
C GLU A 13 -15.33 -13.55 -24.02
N ASN A 14 -14.59 -14.64 -23.76
CA ASN A 14 -14.72 -15.39 -22.51
C ASN A 14 -14.33 -14.57 -21.28
N LYS A 15 -13.28 -13.73 -21.35
CA LYS A 15 -12.91 -12.81 -20.25
C LYS A 15 -13.96 -11.71 -20.02
N LEU A 16 -14.61 -11.22 -21.08
CA LEU A 16 -15.73 -10.29 -20.98
C LEU A 16 -16.95 -10.97 -20.35
N TRP A 17 -17.25 -12.21 -20.74
CA TRP A 17 -18.31 -13.02 -20.14
C TRP A 17 -18.03 -13.38 -18.67
N ASP A 18 -16.79 -13.65 -18.30
CA ASP A 18 -16.38 -13.87 -16.90
C ASP A 18 -16.54 -12.60 -16.06
N ALA A 19 -16.19 -11.44 -16.61
CA ALA A 19 -16.43 -10.15 -15.96
C ALA A 19 -17.94 -9.84 -15.83
N MET A 20 -18.75 -10.18 -16.84
CA MET A 20 -20.21 -10.04 -16.78
C MET A 20 -20.84 -11.01 -15.78
N SER A 21 -20.37 -12.27 -15.73
CA SER A 21 -20.82 -13.30 -14.80
C SER A 21 -20.42 -12.99 -13.36
N PHE A 22 -19.22 -12.42 -13.16
CA PHE A 22 -18.79 -11.89 -11.86
C PHE A 22 -19.70 -10.75 -11.38
N LEU A 23 -20.08 -9.83 -12.27
CA LEU A 23 -21.04 -8.75 -11.96
C LEU A 23 -22.45 -9.27 -11.67
N GLU A 24 -22.91 -10.33 -12.33
CA GLU A 24 -24.20 -10.98 -12.03
C GLU A 24 -24.17 -11.80 -10.73
N SER A 25 -23.01 -12.37 -10.37
CA SER A 25 -22.81 -13.11 -9.11
C SER A 25 -22.82 -12.23 -7.86
N MET A 26 -22.60 -10.91 -8.01
CA MET A 26 -22.67 -9.92 -6.94
C MET A 26 -24.11 -9.46 -6.63
N GLY A 27 -25.06 -10.41 -6.61
CA GLY A 27 -26.49 -10.18 -6.36
C GLY A 27 -26.75 -9.26 -5.17
N GLY A 28 -27.16 -8.02 -5.45
CA GLY A 28 -27.46 -7.01 -4.44
C GLY A 28 -27.40 -5.55 -4.90
N ILE A 29 -26.84 -5.25 -6.07
CA ILE A 29 -26.66 -3.86 -6.54
C ILE A 29 -27.84 -3.41 -7.43
N GLY A 30 -28.48 -2.30 -7.07
CA GLY A 30 -29.74 -1.80 -7.64
C GLY A 30 -29.73 -1.46 -9.13
N SER A 31 -30.92 -1.56 -9.75
CA SER A 31 -31.17 -1.45 -11.21
C SER A 31 -30.65 -0.18 -11.88
N ALA A 32 -30.40 0.89 -11.11
CA ALA A 32 -29.81 2.14 -11.60
C ALA A 32 -28.37 1.98 -12.13
N MET A 33 -27.57 1.09 -11.52
CA MET A 33 -26.18 0.84 -11.95
C MET A 33 -26.13 0.01 -13.23
N LYS A 34 -26.97 -1.03 -13.34
CA LYS A 34 -27.14 -1.83 -14.57
C LYS A 34 -27.61 -0.94 -15.73
N THR A 35 -28.53 -0.01 -15.46
CA THR A 35 -29.02 0.95 -16.46
C THR A 35 -27.94 1.94 -16.91
N ARG A 36 -27.12 2.48 -15.99
CA ARG A 36 -26.02 3.39 -16.34
C ARG A 36 -24.91 2.69 -17.12
N PHE A 37 -24.49 1.50 -16.70
CA PHE A 37 -23.49 0.70 -17.41
C PHE A 37 -23.95 0.36 -18.84
N MET A 38 -25.19 -0.13 -19.00
CA MET A 38 -25.76 -0.41 -20.32
C MET A 38 -25.91 0.85 -21.17
N SER A 39 -26.24 2.01 -20.58
CA SER A 39 -26.31 3.28 -21.32
C SER A 39 -24.94 3.74 -21.83
N THR A 40 -23.87 3.50 -21.06
CA THR A 40 -22.49 3.84 -21.44
C THR A 40 -21.95 2.89 -22.50
N LEU A 41 -22.24 1.58 -22.38
CA LEU A 41 -21.92 0.60 -23.42
C LEU A 41 -22.66 0.91 -24.73
N THR A 42 -23.94 1.27 -24.64
CA THR A 42 -24.76 1.65 -25.80
C THR A 42 -24.27 2.96 -26.43
N ALA A 43 -23.82 3.93 -25.62
CA ALA A 43 -23.21 5.17 -26.12
C ALA A 43 -21.86 4.91 -26.80
N LEU A 44 -21.05 4.00 -26.29
CA LEU A 44 -19.82 3.54 -26.95
C LEU A 44 -20.13 2.84 -28.28
N ASN A 45 -21.10 1.93 -28.29
CA ASN A 45 -21.49 1.17 -29.48
C ASN A 45 -22.10 2.06 -30.58
N ARG A 46 -22.88 3.10 -30.20
CA ARG A 46 -23.37 4.13 -31.15
C ARG A 46 -22.25 5.02 -31.68
N ARG A 47 -21.21 5.30 -30.88
CA ARG A 47 -20.02 6.02 -31.34
C ARG A 47 -19.20 5.18 -32.33
N MET A 48 -19.15 3.86 -32.15
CA MET A 48 -18.51 2.94 -33.10
C MET A 48 -19.22 2.95 -34.47
N HIS A 49 -20.55 2.83 -34.51
CA HIS A 49 -21.30 2.91 -35.79
C HIS A 49 -21.13 4.24 -36.53
N PHE A 50 -20.84 5.34 -35.82
CA PHE A 50 -20.59 6.65 -36.44
C PHE A 50 -19.18 6.75 -37.06
N PHE A 51 -18.21 5.97 -36.55
CA PHE A 51 -16.83 5.94 -37.06
C PHE A 51 -16.59 4.83 -38.10
N THR A 52 -17.39 3.75 -38.11
CA THR A 52 -17.33 2.70 -39.13
C THR A 52 -18.16 3.02 -40.39
N GLY A 53 -19.02 4.05 -40.35
CA GLY A 53 -19.87 4.45 -41.47
C GLY A 53 -19.17 5.23 -42.59
N ASN A 54 -17.89 5.57 -42.44
CA ASN A 54 -17.11 6.31 -43.43
C ASN A 54 -15.62 5.96 -43.32
N ARG A 55 -15.19 4.83 -43.89
CA ARG A 55 -13.85 4.67 -44.49
C ARG A 55 -13.71 3.32 -45.17
N GLU A 56 -13.44 3.38 -46.47
CA GLU A 56 -12.94 2.28 -47.28
C GLU A 56 -11.57 1.81 -46.77
N GLU A 57 -11.43 0.49 -46.74
CA GLU A 57 -10.27 -0.39 -46.57
C GLU A 57 -8.88 0.29 -46.46
N ARG A 58 -8.20 0.05 -45.33
CA ARG A 58 -6.73 0.07 -45.24
C ARG A 58 -6.22 -0.75 -44.03
N ASP A 59 -5.23 -1.59 -44.28
CA ASP A 59 -4.61 -2.63 -43.44
C ASP A 59 -3.90 -2.13 -42.14
N ASP A 60 -4.58 -1.49 -41.20
CA ASP A 60 -4.00 -1.15 -39.87
C ASP A 60 -4.96 -1.37 -38.68
N ASP A 61 -5.84 -2.38 -38.80
CA ASP A 61 -6.92 -2.61 -37.83
C ASP A 61 -6.43 -3.24 -36.50
N GLN A 62 -5.31 -3.99 -36.54
CA GLN A 62 -4.86 -4.77 -35.38
C GLN A 62 -4.16 -3.91 -34.32
N THR A 63 -3.39 -2.90 -34.74
CA THR A 63 -2.72 -1.92 -33.85
C THR A 63 -3.75 -1.03 -33.16
N HIS A 64 -4.79 -0.63 -33.90
CA HIS A 64 -5.87 0.18 -33.38
C HIS A 64 -6.71 -0.58 -32.35
N GLN A 65 -7.12 -1.82 -32.63
CA GLN A 65 -7.85 -2.66 -31.67
C GLN A 65 -7.07 -2.87 -30.36
N ASN A 66 -5.76 -3.15 -30.43
CA ASN A 66 -4.94 -3.38 -29.25
C ASN A 66 -4.78 -2.11 -28.38
N TRP A 67 -4.69 -0.93 -29.01
CA TRP A 67 -4.69 0.37 -28.31
C TRP A 67 -6.03 0.65 -27.63
N TYR A 68 -7.16 0.31 -28.27
CA TYR A 68 -8.50 0.44 -27.68
C TYR A 68 -8.70 -0.49 -26.48
N PHE A 69 -8.28 -1.76 -26.57
CA PHE A 69 -8.37 -2.71 -25.46
C PHE A 69 -7.48 -2.32 -24.28
N THR A 70 -6.26 -1.85 -24.54
CA THR A 70 -5.35 -1.38 -23.49
C THR A 70 -5.92 -0.15 -22.75
N ASN A 71 -6.50 0.80 -23.49
CA ASN A 71 -7.14 1.97 -22.87
C ASN A 71 -8.43 1.62 -22.12
N ALA A 72 -9.22 0.66 -22.62
CA ALA A 72 -10.40 0.18 -21.92
C ALA A 72 -10.02 -0.57 -20.63
N TYR A 73 -8.95 -1.38 -20.66
CA TYR A 73 -8.42 -2.07 -19.48
C TYR A 73 -7.85 -1.08 -18.46
N ASN A 74 -7.06 -0.10 -18.89
CA ASN A 74 -6.52 0.95 -18.00
C ASN A 74 -7.63 1.82 -17.42
N PHE A 75 -8.69 2.11 -18.20
CA PHE A 75 -9.87 2.79 -17.69
C PHE A 75 -10.63 1.94 -16.68
N LEU A 76 -10.80 0.64 -16.92
CA LEU A 76 -11.41 -0.29 -15.98
C LEU A 76 -10.58 -0.45 -14.70
N SER A 77 -9.26 -0.59 -14.79
CA SER A 77 -8.38 -0.73 -13.63
C SER A 77 -8.37 0.56 -12.79
N ASN A 78 -8.34 1.73 -13.43
CA ASN A 78 -8.48 3.01 -12.75
C ASN A 78 -9.87 3.20 -12.14
N ALA A 79 -10.94 2.74 -12.81
CA ALA A 79 -12.29 2.76 -12.25
C ALA A 79 -12.44 1.80 -11.07
N ILE A 80 -11.79 0.62 -11.10
CA ILE A 80 -11.73 -0.34 -9.99
C ILE A 80 -10.93 0.24 -8.82
N ASN A 81 -9.80 0.90 -9.07
CA ASN A 81 -9.01 1.57 -8.04
C ASN A 81 -9.80 2.73 -7.40
N LEU A 82 -10.45 3.58 -8.20
CA LEU A 82 -11.35 4.64 -7.72
C LEU A 82 -12.55 4.07 -6.96
N PHE A 83 -13.05 2.90 -7.36
CA PHE A 83 -14.12 2.19 -6.66
C PHE A 83 -13.66 1.57 -5.34
N ASN A 84 -12.45 1.00 -5.27
CA ASN A 84 -11.84 0.51 -4.04
C ASN A 84 -11.60 1.66 -3.05
N ILE A 85 -11.09 2.80 -3.54
CA ILE A 85 -10.94 4.03 -2.75
C ILE A 85 -12.30 4.51 -2.24
N ARG A 86 -13.34 4.58 -3.08
CA ARG A 86 -14.70 4.96 -2.66
C ARG A 86 -15.34 3.95 -1.70
N ARG A 87 -15.11 2.66 -1.89
CA ARG A 87 -15.56 1.59 -0.98
C ARG A 87 -14.86 1.71 0.37
N PHE A 88 -13.57 2.04 0.38
CA PHE A 88 -12.80 2.33 1.59
C PHE A 88 -13.39 3.54 2.33
N TYR A 89 -13.67 4.65 1.62
CA TYR A 89 -14.35 5.82 2.18
C TYR A 89 -15.80 5.53 2.67
N SER A 90 -16.55 4.68 1.97
CA SER A 90 -17.92 4.30 2.36
C SER A 90 -17.95 3.42 3.61
N ILE A 91 -17.00 2.50 3.75
CA ILE A 91 -16.82 1.71 4.98
C ILE A 91 -16.42 2.64 6.13
N PHE A 92 -15.50 3.57 5.88
CA PHE A 92 -15.05 4.58 6.84
C PHE A 92 -16.23 5.42 7.39
N SER A 93 -17.13 5.90 6.53
CA SER A 93 -18.33 6.65 6.97
C SER A 93 -19.31 5.82 7.81
N SER A 94 -19.27 4.50 7.69
CA SER A 94 -20.14 3.57 8.45
C SER A 94 -19.53 3.08 9.76
N MET A 95 -18.25 3.38 10.01
CA MET A 95 -17.46 2.86 11.14
C MET A 95 -16.97 3.95 12.09
N THR A 96 -17.44 5.19 11.99
CA THR A 96 -17.12 6.27 12.95
C THR A 96 -18.00 6.14 14.19
N PRO A 97 -17.46 5.83 15.38
CA PRO A 97 -18.14 6.15 16.62
C PRO A 97 -18.16 7.68 16.77
N ASP A 98 -19.29 8.22 17.25
CA ASP A 98 -19.39 9.61 17.67
C ASP A 98 -18.39 9.83 18.82
N PHE A 99 -17.38 10.66 18.59
CA PHE A 99 -16.34 10.95 19.57
C PHE A 99 -16.25 12.47 19.73
N THR A 100 -16.86 12.97 20.80
CA THR A 100 -16.76 14.37 21.22
C THR A 100 -15.49 14.53 22.07
N PRO A 101 -14.50 15.36 21.67
CA PRO A 101 -13.40 15.71 22.55
C PRO A 101 -13.93 16.57 23.71
N GLU A 102 -13.54 16.28 24.95
CA GLU A 102 -13.77 17.21 26.05
C GLU A 102 -12.91 18.47 25.86
N GLU A 103 -13.57 19.63 25.85
CA GLU A 103 -12.94 20.94 25.88
C GLU A 103 -12.33 21.19 27.26
N ASN A 104 -11.02 21.01 27.42
CA ASN A 104 -10.18 21.73 28.41
C ASN A 104 -8.70 21.38 28.16
N VAL A 105 -8.02 22.14 27.31
CA VAL A 105 -6.64 21.85 26.86
C VAL A 105 -5.56 22.58 27.68
N PHE A 106 -5.89 23.52 28.58
CA PHE A 106 -4.85 24.20 29.37
C PHE A 106 -5.34 24.55 30.78
N ALA A 107 -4.78 23.91 31.81
CA ALA A 107 -5.13 24.24 33.20
C ALA A 107 -4.00 24.18 34.24
N ASN A 108 -2.78 23.71 33.93
CA ASN A 108 -1.81 23.41 35.00
C ASN A 108 -0.45 24.11 34.86
N GLU A 109 0.05 24.65 35.99
CA GLU A 109 1.35 25.32 36.16
C GLU A 109 2.58 24.46 35.77
N SER A 110 2.40 23.15 35.59
CA SER A 110 3.42 22.21 35.10
C SER A 110 3.92 22.50 33.68
N ASP A 111 3.15 23.26 32.88
CA ASP A 111 3.56 23.65 31.52
C ASP A 111 4.69 24.69 31.52
N ILE A 112 4.87 25.43 32.63
CA ILE A 112 5.92 26.43 32.78
C ILE A 112 7.27 25.76 33.12
N GLU A 113 7.26 24.65 33.86
CA GLU A 113 8.49 23.90 34.16
C GLU A 113 9.04 23.17 32.92
N ASN A 114 8.17 22.77 31.99
CA ASN A 114 8.58 22.24 30.68
C ASN A 114 9.26 23.28 29.77
N ALA A 115 9.10 24.58 30.03
CA ALA A 115 9.74 25.64 29.25
C ALA A 115 11.26 25.72 29.51
N PHE A 116 11.76 25.14 30.59
CA PHE A 116 13.18 25.21 31.00
C PHE A 116 13.82 23.83 31.24
N GLY A 117 13.65 22.93 30.27
CA GLY A 117 14.63 21.93 29.83
C GLY A 117 15.40 21.09 30.86
N VAL A 118 14.94 19.85 31.06
CA VAL A 118 15.82 18.70 31.43
C VAL A 118 15.53 17.44 30.57
N ASN A 119 14.34 17.31 29.97
CA ASN A 119 14.01 16.29 28.97
C ASN A 119 13.70 16.96 27.63
N ARG A 120 14.56 16.78 26.62
CA ARG A 120 14.38 17.42 25.29
C ARG A 120 13.31 16.74 24.42
N GLY A 121 12.83 15.56 24.81
CA GLY A 121 11.58 14.98 24.33
C GLY A 121 10.52 15.17 25.41
N GLY A 122 9.36 15.71 25.06
CA GLY A 122 8.23 15.78 25.99
C GLY A 122 7.79 14.39 26.47
N THR A 123 6.81 14.33 27.35
CA THR A 123 6.24 13.05 27.82
C THR A 123 5.19 12.46 26.86
N LEU A 124 4.88 13.19 25.79
CA LEU A 124 3.79 12.90 24.87
C LEU A 124 4.30 12.41 23.51
N TYR A 125 3.76 11.30 23.04
CA TYR A 125 3.99 10.80 21.70
C TYR A 125 3.40 11.76 20.65
N LEU A 126 4.18 12.10 19.62
CA LEU A 126 3.89 13.17 18.66
C LEU A 126 3.58 14.54 19.30
N GLY A 127 4.00 14.77 20.55
CA GLY A 127 3.66 15.97 21.32
C GLY A 127 2.17 16.06 21.71
N LYS A 128 1.40 14.99 21.55
CA LYS A 128 -0.07 15.00 21.71
C LYS A 128 -0.63 13.89 22.60
N TYR A 129 -0.06 12.69 22.54
CA TYR A 129 -0.68 11.50 23.12
C TYR A 129 0.13 10.96 24.30
N SER A 130 -0.52 10.83 25.47
CA SER A 130 0.07 10.12 26.61
C SER A 130 -0.04 8.60 26.44
N ILE A 131 0.71 7.84 27.26
CA ILE A 131 0.62 6.38 27.28
C ILE A 131 -0.80 5.93 27.62
N GLU A 132 -1.46 6.57 28.58
CA GLU A 132 -2.83 6.26 29.00
C GLU A 132 -3.81 6.48 27.86
N GLN A 133 -3.69 7.59 27.14
CA GLN A 133 -4.53 7.89 25.98
C GLN A 133 -4.33 6.88 24.87
N CYS A 134 -3.07 6.55 24.51
CA CYS A 134 -2.79 5.51 23.52
C CYS A 134 -3.31 4.14 23.96
N THR A 135 -3.18 3.82 25.24
CA THR A 135 -3.70 2.57 25.82
C THR A 135 -5.21 2.51 25.67
N GLU A 136 -5.92 3.59 26.00
CA GLU A 136 -7.37 3.65 25.88
C GLU A 136 -7.84 3.58 24.41
N LEU A 137 -7.11 4.24 23.49
CA LEU A 137 -7.36 4.14 22.06
C LEU A 137 -7.24 2.70 21.55
N ILE A 138 -6.20 1.97 21.96
CA ILE A 138 -6.01 0.57 21.56
C ILE A 138 -7.06 -0.32 22.23
N ARG A 139 -7.37 -0.13 23.52
CA ARG A 139 -8.40 -0.89 24.24
C ARG A 139 -9.78 -0.80 23.59
N ASN A 140 -10.15 0.38 23.14
CA ASN A 140 -11.45 0.66 22.51
C ASN A 140 -11.48 0.37 21.01
N SER A 141 -10.47 -0.33 20.49
CA SER A 141 -10.35 -0.68 19.08
C SER A 141 -10.34 -2.19 18.87
N LYS A 142 -10.48 -2.62 17.62
CA LYS A 142 -10.35 -4.03 17.22
C LYS A 142 -8.97 -4.63 17.53
N PHE A 143 -7.94 -3.80 17.77
CA PHE A 143 -6.60 -4.29 18.12
C PHE A 143 -6.60 -5.04 19.44
N ASN A 144 -7.38 -4.57 20.42
CA ASN A 144 -7.44 -5.26 21.70
C ASN A 144 -8.02 -6.67 21.53
N ASP A 145 -9.08 -6.83 20.73
CA ASP A 145 -9.66 -8.14 20.43
C ASP A 145 -8.66 -9.06 19.71
N ASP A 146 -7.86 -8.50 18.80
CA ASP A 146 -6.81 -9.22 18.09
C ASP A 146 -5.69 -9.65 19.08
N PHE A 147 -5.24 -8.76 19.97
CA PHE A 147 -4.22 -9.08 20.99
C PHE A 147 -4.67 -10.16 21.96
N GLN A 148 -5.91 -10.09 22.46
CA GLN A 148 -6.49 -11.10 23.33
C GLN A 148 -6.56 -12.46 22.64
N ARG A 149 -7.00 -12.49 21.37
CA ARG A 149 -7.10 -13.73 20.57
C ARG A 149 -5.74 -14.36 20.28
N MET A 150 -4.70 -13.55 20.10
CA MET A 150 -3.33 -14.01 19.90
C MET A 150 -2.63 -14.47 21.19
N GLY A 151 -3.27 -14.29 22.36
CA GLY A 151 -2.71 -14.71 23.64
C GLY A 151 -1.94 -13.62 24.38
N TYR A 152 -2.18 -12.34 24.08
CA TYR A 152 -1.56 -11.19 24.74
C TYR A 152 -2.56 -10.42 25.63
N PRO A 153 -3.11 -11.01 26.71
CA PRO A 153 -4.12 -10.34 27.53
C PRO A 153 -3.57 -9.18 28.37
N ASP A 154 -2.26 -9.17 28.58
CA ASP A 154 -1.49 -8.32 29.48
C ASP A 154 -0.59 -7.33 28.72
N TRP A 155 -1.00 -6.95 27.51
CA TRP A 155 -0.24 -6.02 26.69
C TRP A 155 -0.12 -4.64 27.35
N TYR A 156 0.98 -3.93 27.05
CA TYR A 156 1.23 -2.58 27.55
C TYR A 156 2.11 -1.79 26.58
N ILE A 157 2.10 -0.46 26.71
CA ILE A 157 2.81 0.45 25.81
C ILE A 157 4.04 1.02 26.50
N GLU A 158 5.16 1.10 25.78
CA GLU A 158 6.34 1.88 26.15
C GLU A 158 6.67 2.87 25.04
N PHE A 159 7.10 4.07 25.41
CA PHE A 159 7.66 5.06 24.47
C PHE A 159 9.15 5.21 24.70
N ASP A 160 9.88 5.43 23.61
CA ASP A 160 11.22 6.00 23.65
C ASP A 160 11.19 7.32 22.86
N LEU A 161 11.30 8.41 23.63
CA LEU A 161 11.22 9.80 23.17
C LEU A 161 12.57 10.51 23.35
N SER A 162 13.66 9.74 23.44
CA SER A 162 15.00 10.29 23.63
C SER A 162 15.50 11.11 22.43
N ASP A 163 15.02 10.78 21.22
CA ASP A 163 15.26 11.51 19.99
C ASP A 163 14.13 12.55 19.77
N CYS A 164 14.51 13.81 19.52
CA CYS A 164 13.57 14.91 19.35
C CYS A 164 12.87 14.95 17.98
N PHE A 165 13.36 14.18 17.01
CA PHE A 165 12.83 14.09 15.65
C PHE A 165 12.16 12.75 15.39
N THR A 166 12.49 11.70 16.14
CA THR A 166 11.90 10.36 15.97
C THR A 166 11.32 9.86 17.27
N HIS A 167 10.01 9.64 17.28
CA HIS A 167 9.34 9.04 18.43
C HIS A 167 9.11 7.55 18.18
N LEU A 168 9.51 6.74 19.16
CA LEU A 168 9.35 5.29 19.13
C LEU A 168 8.24 4.87 20.09
N ALA A 169 7.35 3.99 19.61
CA ALA A 169 6.32 3.36 20.42
C ALA A 169 6.37 1.85 20.26
N TYR A 170 6.33 1.15 21.40
CA TYR A 170 6.31 -0.30 21.48
C TYR A 170 5.04 -0.75 22.17
N VAL A 171 4.49 -1.85 21.69
CA VAL A 171 3.47 -2.63 22.40
C VAL A 171 4.12 -3.95 22.78
N PHE A 172 4.28 -4.17 24.08
CA PHE A 172 4.83 -5.40 24.65
C PHE A 172 3.73 -6.19 25.33
N SER A 173 4.07 -7.41 25.75
CA SER A 173 3.28 -8.20 26.69
C SER A 173 4.17 -8.61 27.86
N ARG A 174 3.62 -8.64 29.08
CA ARG A 174 4.40 -8.84 30.32
C ARG A 174 4.99 -10.23 30.44
N HIS A 175 4.39 -11.23 29.78
CA HIS A 175 4.90 -12.60 29.79
C HIS A 175 5.88 -12.89 28.65
N LEU A 176 6.15 -11.92 27.77
CA LEU A 176 7.23 -12.02 26.79
C LEU A 176 8.53 -11.47 27.36
N GLU A 177 9.57 -12.30 27.37
CA GLU A 177 10.93 -11.89 27.75
C GLU A 177 11.76 -11.51 26.53
N GLY A 178 12.49 -10.39 26.62
CA GLY A 178 13.37 -9.87 25.57
C GLY A 178 12.77 -8.69 24.82
N LYS A 179 13.57 -7.64 24.63
CA LYS A 179 13.12 -6.37 23.99
C LYS A 179 12.75 -6.54 22.52
N GLU A 180 13.21 -7.61 21.89
CA GLU A 180 12.82 -7.97 20.53
C GLU A 180 11.41 -8.55 20.40
N LYS A 181 10.80 -9.01 21.50
CA LYS A 181 9.51 -9.71 21.50
C LYS A 181 8.37 -8.73 21.73
N TYR A 182 8.34 -7.67 20.92
CA TYR A 182 7.21 -6.75 20.88
C TYR A 182 6.10 -7.31 19.97
N ILE A 183 4.87 -6.91 20.25
CA ILE A 183 3.69 -7.21 19.43
C ILE A 183 3.57 -6.16 18.31
N ALA A 184 3.84 -4.89 18.64
CA ALA A 184 3.90 -3.81 17.68
C ALA A 184 5.07 -2.87 17.99
N PHE A 185 5.72 -2.36 16.94
CA PHE A 185 6.73 -1.33 17.03
C PHE A 185 6.48 -0.30 15.93
N LEU A 186 6.49 0.97 16.32
CA LEU A 186 6.18 2.11 15.48
C LEU A 186 7.23 3.20 15.70
N ALA A 187 7.93 3.56 14.63
CA ALA A 187 8.81 4.72 14.59
C ALA A 187 8.21 5.78 13.68
N ILE A 188 7.98 6.97 14.23
CA ILE A 188 7.42 8.11 13.50
C ILE A 188 8.37 9.29 13.59
N GLU A 189 8.64 9.91 12.45
CA GLU A 189 9.34 11.19 12.40
C GLU A 189 8.37 12.33 12.71
N VAL A 190 8.77 13.19 13.64
CA VAL A 190 8.00 14.33 14.14
C VAL A 190 8.36 15.58 13.34
N GLY A 191 7.34 16.25 12.85
CA GLY A 191 7.47 17.48 12.08
C GLY A 191 6.76 17.39 10.74
N GLU A 192 7.02 18.38 9.88
CA GLU A 192 6.55 18.38 8.51
C GLU A 192 7.48 17.56 7.62
N PHE A 193 6.89 16.77 6.73
CA PHE A 193 7.63 15.99 5.76
C PHE A 193 8.24 16.93 4.71
N GLN A 194 9.55 16.91 4.61
CA GLN A 194 10.29 17.67 3.61
C GLN A 194 10.45 16.84 2.35
N LEU A 195 9.96 17.36 1.23
CA LEU A 195 10.31 16.82 -0.08
C LEU A 195 11.81 17.00 -0.29
N LYS A 196 12.52 15.88 -0.43
CA LYS A 196 13.94 15.90 -0.76
C LYS A 196 14.11 16.61 -2.10
N GLU A 197 15.08 17.52 -2.16
CA GLU A 197 15.55 18.04 -3.45
C GLU A 197 16.26 16.89 -4.16
N THR A 198 15.53 16.15 -4.99
CA THR A 198 16.09 15.02 -5.72
C THR A 198 17.10 15.54 -6.72
N SER A 199 18.33 15.04 -6.64
CA SER A 199 19.36 15.32 -7.65
C SER A 199 19.06 14.64 -9.00
N ALA A 200 18.09 13.71 -9.01
CA ALA A 200 17.64 12.98 -10.18
C ALA A 200 16.71 13.85 -11.04
N LYS A 201 17.19 14.21 -12.24
CA LYS A 201 16.41 14.96 -13.25
C LYS A 201 15.45 14.01 -13.98
N GLY A 202 14.41 13.54 -13.30
CA GLY A 202 13.33 12.73 -13.89
C GLY A 202 12.09 13.57 -14.21
N LYS A 203 11.18 13.02 -15.03
CA LYS A 203 9.88 13.67 -15.31
C LYS A 203 9.00 13.64 -14.06
N GLY A 204 9.01 12.53 -13.31
CA GLY A 204 8.24 12.38 -12.08
C GLY A 204 8.65 13.39 -11.00
N THR A 205 9.96 13.53 -10.78
CA THR A 205 10.54 14.57 -9.91
C THR A 205 10.08 16.00 -10.29
N ALA A 206 10.07 16.33 -11.59
CA ALA A 206 9.67 17.67 -12.03
C ALA A 206 8.19 17.94 -11.69
N ILE A 207 7.32 16.96 -11.94
CA ILE A 207 5.89 17.02 -11.59
C ILE A 207 5.70 17.18 -10.07
N LEU A 208 6.44 16.40 -9.28
CA LEU A 208 6.48 16.51 -7.82
C LEU A 208 6.69 17.97 -7.36
N SER A 209 7.78 18.59 -7.82
CA SER A 209 8.17 19.95 -7.42
C SER A 209 7.23 21.05 -7.93
N GLN A 210 6.49 20.79 -9.01
CA GLN A 210 5.55 21.74 -9.60
C GLN A 210 4.20 21.77 -8.86
N TYR A 211 3.74 20.62 -8.38
CA TYR A 211 2.38 20.47 -7.83
C TYR A 211 2.31 20.45 -6.31
N LEU A 212 3.38 20.01 -5.63
CA LEU A 212 3.41 19.92 -4.17
C LEU A 212 4.28 21.01 -3.56
N PRO A 213 3.87 21.58 -2.41
CA PRO A 213 4.75 22.45 -1.63
C PRO A 213 5.97 21.67 -1.14
N LYS A 214 7.08 22.37 -0.87
CA LYS A 214 8.32 21.75 -0.35
C LYS A 214 8.11 21.01 0.99
N SER A 215 7.13 21.46 1.77
CA SER A 215 6.80 20.89 3.07
C SER A 215 5.34 20.44 3.07
N LEU A 216 5.08 19.23 3.56
CA LEU A 216 3.76 18.62 3.66
C LEU A 216 3.48 18.15 5.08
N ASN A 217 2.23 18.30 5.55
CA ASN A 217 1.83 17.83 6.87
C ASN A 217 1.47 16.33 6.82
N LEU A 218 2.47 15.46 6.64
CA LEU A 218 2.29 14.01 6.55
C LEU A 218 2.61 13.32 7.89
N LEU A 219 1.91 12.22 8.18
CA LEU A 219 2.38 11.27 9.19
C LEU A 219 3.52 10.44 8.60
N ASN A 220 4.75 10.72 9.01
CA ASN A 220 5.94 10.07 8.46
C ASN A 220 6.29 8.79 9.22
N VAL A 221 5.79 7.66 8.72
CA VAL A 221 6.00 6.33 9.31
C VAL A 221 7.34 5.79 8.80
N LYS A 222 8.37 5.85 9.66
CA LYS A 222 9.72 5.34 9.36
C LYS A 222 9.80 3.83 9.50
N TRP A 223 9.08 3.29 10.48
CA TRP A 223 9.03 1.86 10.72
C TRP A 223 7.68 1.48 11.30
N LEU A 224 7.07 0.43 10.75
CA LEU A 224 5.93 -0.24 11.33
C LEU A 224 6.21 -1.73 11.30
N SER A 225 6.20 -2.35 12.48
CA SER A 225 6.36 -3.79 12.63
C SER A 225 5.25 -4.32 13.50
N LEU A 226 4.55 -5.32 13.00
CA LEU A 226 3.48 -6.02 13.71
C LEU A 226 3.85 -7.50 13.73
N GLN A 227 4.17 -8.02 14.91
CA GLN A 227 4.76 -9.33 15.09
C GLN A 227 3.95 -10.13 16.10
N ASP A 228 3.90 -11.43 15.92
CA ASP A 228 3.26 -12.39 16.81
C ASP A 228 4.33 -13.37 17.33
N PRO A 229 5.07 -13.01 18.40
CA PRO A 229 6.16 -13.83 18.92
C PRO A 229 5.76 -15.24 19.40
N LEU A 230 4.50 -15.45 19.77
CA LEU A 230 3.99 -16.77 20.18
C LEU A 230 3.63 -17.67 18.99
N SER A 231 3.57 -17.12 17.79
CA SER A 231 3.19 -17.85 16.58
C SER A 231 4.41 -18.45 15.87
N LYS A 232 4.12 -19.38 14.95
CA LYS A 232 5.12 -20.07 14.14
C LYS A 232 4.87 -19.84 12.66
N PHE A 233 5.95 -19.71 11.89
CA PHE A 233 5.83 -19.67 10.44
C PHE A 233 5.25 -20.98 9.92
N SER A 234 4.52 -20.90 8.80
CA SER A 234 3.90 -22.05 8.15
C SER A 234 3.93 -21.89 6.64
N ALA A 235 3.74 -22.96 5.88
CA ALA A 235 3.66 -22.88 4.42
C ALA A 235 2.59 -21.87 3.91
N LYS A 236 1.52 -21.64 4.69
CA LYS A 236 0.47 -20.65 4.36
C LYS A 236 0.84 -19.22 4.76
N ARG A 237 1.74 -19.05 5.72
CA ARG A 237 2.26 -17.76 6.19
C ARG A 237 3.79 -17.86 6.30
N PRO A 238 4.46 -17.99 5.14
CA PRO A 238 5.91 -18.10 5.11
C PRO A 238 6.56 -16.80 5.57
N ARG A 239 7.80 -16.90 6.02
CA ARG A 239 8.61 -15.75 6.43
C ARG A 239 8.87 -14.82 5.24
N LEU A 240 8.59 -13.53 5.41
CA LEU A 240 8.99 -12.48 4.45
C LEU A 240 10.40 -11.94 4.79
N PRO A 241 11.11 -11.35 3.82
CA PRO A 241 12.35 -10.62 4.10
C PRO A 241 12.17 -9.59 5.23
N GLY A 242 13.14 -9.51 6.14
CA GLY A 242 13.09 -8.60 7.29
C GLY A 242 12.19 -9.03 8.45
N GLN A 243 11.36 -10.08 8.30
CA GLN A 243 10.55 -10.59 9.41
C GLN A 243 11.37 -11.48 10.35
N ARG A 244 11.19 -11.33 11.66
CA ARG A 244 11.73 -12.25 12.68
C ARG A 244 10.66 -13.22 13.19
N PHE A 245 9.43 -12.74 13.35
CA PHE A 245 8.27 -13.52 13.77
C PHE A 245 7.14 -13.39 12.74
N PRO A 246 6.16 -14.31 12.72
CA PRO A 246 4.96 -14.16 11.90
C PRO A 246 4.26 -12.84 12.19
N GLY A 247 3.70 -12.20 11.15
CA GLY A 247 2.94 -10.98 11.35
C GLY A 247 1.57 -11.25 11.98
N THR A 248 1.08 -10.32 12.81
CA THR A 248 -0.22 -10.43 13.51
C THR A 248 -1.42 -10.54 12.55
N GLY A 249 -1.28 -10.06 11.31
CA GLY A 249 -2.40 -9.93 10.37
C GLY A 249 -3.27 -8.69 10.62
N ALA A 250 -2.96 -7.88 11.63
CA ALA A 250 -3.71 -6.67 11.98
C ALA A 250 -3.33 -5.43 11.16
N GLY A 251 -2.46 -5.57 10.14
CA GLY A 251 -1.95 -4.44 9.35
C GLY A 251 -3.05 -3.55 8.78
N ARG A 252 -4.10 -4.15 8.22
CA ARG A 252 -5.26 -3.40 7.70
C ARG A 252 -5.91 -2.52 8.77
N HIS A 253 -6.18 -3.09 9.94
CA HIS A 253 -6.75 -2.34 11.05
C HIS A 253 -5.82 -1.18 11.46
N VAL A 254 -4.50 -1.39 11.50
CA VAL A 254 -3.50 -0.35 11.85
C VAL A 254 -3.55 0.82 10.87
N PHE A 255 -3.58 0.55 9.57
CA PHE A 255 -3.69 1.62 8.58
C PHE A 255 -5.04 2.33 8.62
N GLU A 256 -6.14 1.61 8.84
CA GLU A 256 -7.47 2.24 9.06
C GLU A 256 -7.43 3.22 10.24
N PHE A 257 -6.78 2.83 11.35
CA PHE A 257 -6.57 3.71 12.50
C PHE A 257 -5.71 4.94 12.18
N PHE A 258 -4.58 4.77 11.48
CA PHE A 258 -3.75 5.90 11.06
C PHE A 258 -4.50 6.87 10.15
N ILE A 259 -5.32 6.37 9.23
CA ILE A 259 -6.13 7.21 8.34
C ILE A 259 -7.14 8.03 9.16
N GLN A 260 -7.81 7.42 10.14
CA GLN A 260 -8.71 8.14 11.06
C GLN A 260 -7.97 9.23 11.84
N LEU A 261 -6.82 8.89 12.42
CA LEU A 261 -6.00 9.82 13.19
C LEU A 261 -5.55 11.01 12.33
N CYS A 262 -5.02 10.72 11.14
CA CYS A 262 -4.54 11.73 10.20
C CYS A 262 -5.68 12.64 9.73
N THR A 263 -6.84 12.07 9.39
CA THR A 263 -8.03 12.82 8.98
C THR A 263 -8.50 13.77 10.08
N LYS A 264 -8.59 13.29 11.33
CA LYS A 264 -8.98 14.12 12.48
C LYS A 264 -7.97 15.22 12.79
N SER A 265 -6.69 14.96 12.53
CA SER A 265 -5.61 15.94 12.74
C SER A 265 -5.32 16.82 11.53
N GLU A 266 -6.19 16.81 10.52
CA GLU A 266 -6.06 17.61 9.29
C GLU A 266 -4.70 17.44 8.60
N ARG A 267 -4.16 16.23 8.62
CA ARG A 267 -2.92 15.89 7.91
C ARG A 267 -3.19 15.70 6.42
N ASP A 268 -2.20 16.04 5.61
CA ASP A 268 -2.24 15.86 4.16
C ASP A 268 -2.31 14.38 3.78
N GLY A 269 -1.69 13.50 4.57
CA GLY A 269 -1.61 12.07 4.28
C GLY A 269 -0.68 11.31 5.23
N ILE A 270 -0.39 10.07 4.85
CA ILE A 270 0.59 9.19 5.50
C ILE A 270 1.69 8.92 4.49
N VAL A 271 2.95 8.95 4.91
CA VAL A 271 4.11 8.63 4.05
C VAL A 271 4.96 7.55 4.70
N ASN A 272 5.48 6.64 3.89
CA ASN A 272 6.45 5.63 4.31
C ASN A 272 7.44 5.34 3.17
N THR A 273 8.54 4.67 3.51
CA THR A 273 9.57 4.23 2.55
C THR A 273 9.71 2.70 2.64
N PRO A 274 9.01 1.92 1.81
CA PRO A 274 9.01 0.46 1.90
C PRO A 274 10.38 -0.14 1.63
N GLU A 275 10.99 -0.72 2.66
CA GLU A 275 12.33 -1.35 2.58
C GLU A 275 12.37 -2.55 1.63
N HIS A 276 11.24 -3.22 1.42
CA HIS A 276 11.12 -4.43 0.62
C HIS A 276 9.94 -4.35 -0.35
N PHE A 277 10.02 -5.11 -1.44
CA PHE A 277 8.97 -5.17 -2.47
C PHE A 277 7.58 -5.50 -1.90
N HIS A 278 7.46 -6.50 -1.01
CA HIS A 278 6.18 -6.84 -0.40
C HIS A 278 5.60 -5.71 0.45
N ASN A 279 6.43 -4.87 1.07
CA ASN A 279 5.95 -3.74 1.85
C ASN A 279 5.24 -2.73 0.93
N ALA A 280 5.81 -2.44 -0.25
CA ALA A 280 5.15 -1.61 -1.25
C ALA A 280 3.90 -2.31 -1.84
N PHE A 281 3.95 -3.63 -2.01
CA PHE A 281 2.86 -4.40 -2.61
C PHE A 281 1.61 -4.51 -1.74
N ILE A 282 1.78 -4.74 -0.43
CA ILE A 282 0.68 -5.03 0.50
C ILE A 282 -0.12 -3.76 0.86
N TYR A 283 0.51 -2.59 0.81
CA TYR A 283 -0.13 -1.32 1.18
C TYR A 283 -1.02 -0.77 0.07
N GLU A 284 -2.20 -1.37 -0.09
CA GLU A 284 -3.23 -0.91 -1.03
C GLU A 284 -3.57 0.58 -0.79
N GLY A 285 -3.65 1.35 -1.87
CA GLY A 285 -3.96 2.79 -1.83
C GLY A 285 -2.75 3.70 -1.58
N PHE A 286 -1.58 3.16 -1.26
CA PHE A 286 -0.34 3.93 -1.30
C PHE A 286 0.19 4.02 -2.73
N LEU A 287 0.65 5.21 -3.11
CA LEU A 287 1.23 5.51 -4.41
C LEU A 287 2.61 6.14 -4.21
N PHE A 288 3.59 5.77 -5.03
CA PHE A 288 4.90 6.42 -4.96
C PHE A 288 4.80 7.91 -5.31
N LEU A 289 5.48 8.74 -4.53
CA LEU A 289 5.49 10.19 -4.74
C LEU A 289 6.06 10.51 -6.12
N ASP A 290 7.14 9.86 -6.53
CA ASP A 290 7.70 10.04 -7.87
C ASP A 290 6.96 9.16 -8.89
N ALA A 291 6.36 9.79 -9.91
CA ALA A 291 5.59 9.12 -10.95
C ALA A 291 6.41 8.09 -11.76
N ASP A 292 7.72 8.34 -11.95
CA ASP A 292 8.59 7.40 -12.65
C ASP A 292 8.77 6.13 -11.80
N VAL A 293 8.88 6.27 -10.49
CA VAL A 293 8.96 5.15 -9.53
C VAL A 293 7.64 4.38 -9.49
N GLU A 294 6.50 5.06 -9.40
CA GLU A 294 5.18 4.41 -9.42
C GLU A 294 4.97 3.60 -10.70
N GLY A 295 5.30 4.16 -11.87
CA GLY A 295 5.19 3.44 -13.15
C GLY A 295 6.09 2.20 -13.21
N ASN A 296 7.34 2.32 -12.76
CA ASN A 296 8.25 1.16 -12.67
C ASN A 296 7.69 0.07 -11.74
N PHE A 297 7.12 0.47 -10.61
CA PHE A 297 6.51 -0.47 -9.67
C PHE A 297 5.28 -1.16 -10.25
N ARG A 298 4.43 -0.44 -11.01
CA ARG A 298 3.30 -1.03 -11.73
C ARG A 298 3.74 -2.04 -12.79
N ALA A 299 4.79 -1.72 -13.56
CA ALA A 299 5.37 -2.65 -14.52
C ALA A 299 5.89 -3.93 -13.83
N MET A 300 6.61 -3.81 -12.70
CA MET A 300 7.03 -4.96 -11.90
C MET A 300 5.83 -5.80 -11.42
N LYS A 301 4.77 -5.18 -10.89
CA LYS A 301 3.57 -5.90 -10.45
C LYS A 301 2.90 -6.65 -11.59
N ARG A 302 2.77 -6.02 -12.76
CA ARG A 302 2.19 -6.61 -13.97
C ARG A 302 3.00 -7.82 -14.42
N ASP A 303 4.32 -7.66 -14.56
CA ASP A 303 5.17 -8.69 -15.14
C ASP A 303 5.38 -9.88 -14.19
N LEU A 304 5.43 -9.62 -12.88
CA LEU A 304 5.58 -10.66 -11.84
C LEU A 304 4.24 -11.23 -11.34
N ALA A 305 3.09 -10.82 -11.92
CA ALA A 305 1.77 -11.26 -11.47
C ALA A 305 1.63 -12.79 -11.49
N SER A 306 2.13 -13.43 -12.55
CA SER A 306 2.09 -14.89 -12.69
C SER A 306 2.99 -15.60 -11.66
N ASP A 307 4.16 -15.04 -11.36
CA ASP A 307 5.06 -15.57 -10.32
C ASP A 307 4.42 -15.48 -8.94
N ILE A 308 3.79 -14.34 -8.62
CA ILE A 308 3.08 -14.14 -7.35
C ILE A 308 1.92 -15.13 -7.24
N GLN A 309 1.16 -15.35 -8.31
CA GLN A 309 0.05 -16.30 -8.32
C GLN A 309 0.52 -17.75 -8.12
N ASN A 310 1.60 -18.16 -8.79
CA ASN A 310 2.04 -19.55 -8.81
C ASN A 310 2.92 -19.93 -7.60
N ARG A 311 3.74 -18.99 -7.12
CA ARG A 311 4.77 -19.23 -6.09
C ARG A 311 4.51 -18.46 -4.79
N GLY A 312 3.59 -17.50 -4.80
CA GLY A 312 3.28 -16.66 -3.66
C GLY A 312 4.19 -15.44 -3.52
N LEU A 313 3.66 -14.41 -2.87
CA LEU A 313 4.35 -13.12 -2.67
C LEU A 313 5.68 -13.26 -1.90
N ALA A 314 5.77 -14.20 -0.96
CA ALA A 314 6.97 -14.38 -0.15
C ALA A 314 8.16 -14.88 -0.95
N ALA A 315 7.96 -15.89 -1.80
CA ALA A 315 9.00 -16.40 -2.68
C ALA A 315 9.49 -15.32 -3.64
N VAL A 316 8.57 -14.58 -4.27
CA VAL A 316 8.89 -13.44 -5.14
C VAL A 316 9.68 -12.37 -4.40
N SER A 317 9.28 -12.04 -3.16
CA SER A 317 9.96 -11.02 -2.37
C SER A 317 11.37 -11.44 -1.96
N TRP A 318 11.59 -12.70 -1.60
CA TRP A 318 12.92 -13.25 -1.35
C TRP A 318 13.78 -13.23 -2.61
N ALA A 319 13.24 -13.63 -3.76
CA ALA A 319 13.97 -13.61 -5.02
C ALA A 319 14.42 -12.18 -5.38
N ILE A 320 13.56 -11.18 -5.21
CA ILE A 320 13.92 -9.77 -5.40
C ILE A 320 14.99 -9.32 -4.39
N TYR A 321 14.79 -9.64 -3.10
CA TYR A 321 15.72 -9.28 -2.02
C TYR A 321 17.13 -9.84 -2.24
N LEU A 322 17.22 -11.09 -2.72
CA LEU A 322 18.46 -11.79 -3.01
C LEU A 322 19.10 -11.37 -4.36
N GLY A 323 18.43 -10.52 -5.14
CA GLY A 323 18.99 -9.93 -6.37
C GLY A 323 18.75 -10.74 -7.63
N PHE A 324 17.71 -11.58 -7.68
CA PHE A 324 17.34 -12.38 -8.86
C PHE A 324 16.38 -11.68 -9.83
N LEU A 325 16.00 -10.43 -9.55
CA LEU A 325 15.20 -9.61 -10.46
C LEU A 325 16.03 -9.14 -11.65
N ARG A 326 15.44 -9.21 -12.84
CA ARG A 326 16.01 -8.72 -14.10
C ARG A 326 15.03 -7.78 -14.79
N GLU A 327 15.55 -6.76 -15.45
CA GLU A 327 14.86 -5.96 -16.47
C GLU A 327 15.63 -6.18 -17.78
N ASN A 328 15.01 -6.83 -18.79
CA ASN A 328 15.70 -7.22 -20.03
C ASN A 328 17.08 -7.87 -19.76
N ASP A 329 17.12 -8.88 -18.89
CA ASP A 329 18.32 -9.63 -18.47
C ASP A 329 19.36 -8.82 -17.66
N THR A 330 19.11 -7.53 -17.43
CA THR A 330 19.98 -6.71 -16.57
C THR A 330 19.54 -6.82 -15.11
N PRO A 331 20.44 -7.13 -14.16
CA PRO A 331 20.11 -7.16 -12.74
C PRO A 331 19.54 -5.83 -12.22
N VAL A 332 18.38 -5.89 -11.59
CA VAL A 332 17.73 -4.74 -10.93
C VAL A 332 17.62 -5.03 -9.45
N LYS A 333 17.89 -4.01 -8.63
CA LYS A 333 17.70 -4.07 -7.18
C LYS A 333 16.47 -3.27 -6.79
N TRP A 334 15.71 -3.78 -5.82
CA TRP A 334 14.71 -2.98 -5.13
C TRP A 334 15.40 -1.76 -4.50
N LYS A 335 14.85 -0.58 -4.76
CA LYS A 335 15.28 0.67 -4.16
C LYS A 335 14.09 1.26 -3.40
N PRO A 336 14.19 1.39 -2.06
CA PRO A 336 13.16 2.04 -1.28
C PRO A 336 13.03 3.52 -1.67
N GLU A 337 11.83 3.95 -2.02
CA GLU A 337 11.47 5.33 -2.36
C GLU A 337 10.20 5.71 -1.60
N GLU A 338 9.90 7.00 -1.44
CA GLU A 338 8.72 7.42 -0.68
C GLU A 338 7.42 7.12 -1.43
N GLN A 339 6.48 6.47 -0.73
CA GLN A 339 5.10 6.32 -1.15
C GLN A 339 4.18 6.92 -0.09
N ALA A 340 3.00 7.36 -0.53
CA ALA A 340 2.05 8.02 0.36
C ALA A 340 0.61 7.60 0.11
N PHE A 341 -0.18 7.68 1.18
CA PHE A 341 -1.63 7.63 1.14
C PHE A 341 -2.17 9.04 1.30
N ALA A 342 -2.82 9.55 0.24
CA ALA A 342 -3.34 10.92 0.22
C ALA A 342 -4.68 11.05 0.95
N ILE A 343 -4.78 12.03 1.85
CA ILE A 343 -5.97 12.33 2.65
C ILE A 343 -6.55 13.69 2.26
N SER A 344 -5.74 14.75 2.23
CA SER A 344 -6.21 16.08 1.85
C SER A 344 -6.57 16.16 0.37
N GLU A 345 -7.54 17.00 0.02
CA GLU A 345 -7.97 17.18 -1.37
C GLU A 345 -6.85 17.74 -2.25
N GLN A 346 -5.96 18.58 -1.70
CA GLN A 346 -4.79 19.06 -2.43
C GLN A 346 -3.84 17.90 -2.76
N PHE A 347 -3.55 17.03 -1.78
CA PHE A 347 -2.63 15.93 -2.00
C PHE A 347 -3.21 14.85 -2.91
N LYS A 348 -4.53 14.61 -2.87
CA LYS A 348 -5.22 13.74 -3.83
C LYS A 348 -5.13 14.28 -5.27
N ARG A 349 -5.35 15.59 -5.46
CA ARG A 349 -5.25 16.23 -6.79
C ARG A 349 -3.89 16.05 -7.44
N TYR A 350 -2.83 15.89 -6.66
CA TYR A 350 -1.51 15.55 -7.19
C TYR A 350 -1.52 14.20 -7.90
N PHE A 351 -1.96 13.14 -7.22
CA PHE A 351 -2.06 11.79 -7.76
C PHE A 351 -3.11 11.68 -8.88
N ASP A 352 -4.19 12.45 -8.79
CA ASP A 352 -5.23 12.52 -9.83
C ASP A 352 -4.83 13.41 -11.02
N SER A 353 -3.67 14.07 -10.97
CA SER A 353 -3.28 15.00 -12.02
C SER A 353 -3.01 14.29 -13.36
N PRO A 354 -3.37 14.88 -14.51
CA PRO A 354 -3.04 14.31 -15.81
C PRO A 354 -1.53 14.14 -16.01
N SER A 355 -0.73 15.06 -15.48
CA SER A 355 0.73 15.03 -15.56
C SER A 355 1.30 13.81 -14.83
N TYR A 356 0.88 13.57 -13.57
CA TYR A 356 1.29 12.39 -12.81
C TYR A 356 0.88 11.11 -13.54
N ASN A 357 -0.40 10.98 -13.89
CA ASN A 357 -0.91 9.78 -14.55
C ASN A 357 -0.25 9.50 -15.91
N SER A 358 0.02 10.53 -16.70
CA SER A 358 0.73 10.38 -17.98
C SER A 358 2.17 9.91 -17.76
N ALA A 359 2.88 10.43 -16.76
CA ALA A 359 4.24 10.02 -16.45
C ALA A 359 4.30 8.58 -15.91
N VAL A 360 3.37 8.20 -15.03
CA VAL A 360 3.22 6.81 -14.57
C VAL A 360 3.01 5.86 -15.74
N ASN A 361 2.07 6.17 -16.63
CA ASN A 361 1.79 5.34 -17.80
C ASN A 361 2.99 5.27 -18.76
N GLU A 362 3.72 6.37 -18.95
CA GLU A 362 4.93 6.38 -19.77
C GLU A 362 6.02 5.48 -19.15
N ALA A 363 6.28 5.61 -17.84
CA ALA A 363 7.27 4.81 -17.14
C ALA A 363 6.90 3.31 -17.10
N GLU A 364 5.63 2.98 -16.91
CA GLU A 364 5.13 1.60 -16.91
C GLU A 364 5.28 0.89 -18.27
N ASN A 365 5.23 1.65 -19.37
CA ASN A 365 5.23 1.10 -20.74
C ASN A 365 6.56 1.27 -21.48
N SER A 366 7.47 2.14 -21.01
CA SER A 366 8.76 2.42 -21.66
C SER A 366 9.89 1.48 -21.24
N ARG A 367 9.70 0.75 -20.14
CA ARG A 367 10.70 -0.12 -19.54
C ARG A 367 10.74 -1.51 -20.18
N GLY A 368 11.84 -2.21 -19.92
CA GLY A 368 11.97 -3.62 -20.23
C GLY A 368 10.99 -4.50 -19.45
N LYS A 369 10.86 -5.76 -19.86
CA LYS A 369 10.06 -6.73 -19.11
C LYS A 369 10.81 -7.18 -17.86
N TYR A 370 10.15 -7.10 -16.71
CA TYR A 370 10.69 -7.65 -15.48
C TYR A 370 10.48 -9.16 -15.40
N HIS A 371 11.46 -9.88 -14.91
CA HIS A 371 11.32 -11.32 -14.62
C HIS A 371 12.30 -11.76 -13.53
N LEU A 372 12.01 -12.91 -12.93
CA LEU A 372 12.87 -13.55 -11.92
C LEU A 372 13.62 -14.73 -12.53
N VAL A 373 14.90 -14.83 -12.23
CA VAL A 373 15.74 -15.97 -12.63
C VAL A 373 15.54 -17.12 -11.64
N TRP A 374 14.47 -17.89 -11.82
CA TRP A 374 14.06 -18.92 -10.87
C TRP A 374 15.03 -20.10 -10.77
N GLU A 375 15.69 -20.50 -11.86
CA GLU A 375 16.66 -21.61 -11.86
C GLU A 375 17.76 -21.40 -10.81
N GLU A 376 18.19 -20.16 -10.61
CA GLU A 376 19.14 -19.80 -9.56
C GLU A 376 18.44 -19.54 -8.23
N ALA A 377 17.32 -18.81 -8.23
CA ALA A 377 16.64 -18.34 -7.03
C ALA A 377 16.02 -19.46 -6.19
N GLU A 378 15.55 -20.55 -6.82
CA GLU A 378 14.71 -21.56 -6.20
C GLU A 378 15.40 -22.23 -5.01
N SER A 379 16.67 -22.61 -5.17
CA SER A 379 17.49 -23.20 -4.10
C SER A 379 17.63 -22.29 -2.88
N TYR A 380 17.83 -20.98 -3.10
CA TYR A 380 17.97 -20.00 -2.01
C TYR A 380 16.64 -19.62 -1.39
N CYS A 381 15.57 -19.52 -2.18
CA CYS A 381 14.25 -19.16 -1.68
C CYS A 381 13.63 -20.28 -0.85
N PHE A 382 13.79 -21.54 -1.26
CA PHE A 382 13.35 -22.69 -0.46
C PHE A 382 14.11 -22.78 0.87
N ALA A 383 15.44 -22.67 0.85
CA ALA A 383 16.22 -22.60 2.08
C ALA A 383 15.81 -21.39 2.94
N ALA A 384 15.57 -20.23 2.33
CA ALA A 384 15.21 -19.03 3.06
C ALA A 384 13.81 -19.11 3.72
N VAL A 385 12.87 -19.77 3.05
CA VAL A 385 11.49 -19.92 3.52
C VAL A 385 11.34 -21.06 4.51
N ASP A 386 11.97 -22.22 4.29
CA ASP A 386 11.80 -23.41 5.14
C ASP A 386 12.86 -23.50 6.24
N GLU A 387 14.16 -23.39 5.92
CA GLU A 387 15.25 -23.63 6.87
C GLU A 387 15.32 -22.55 7.97
N PHE A 388 15.06 -21.29 7.63
CA PHE A 388 14.97 -20.22 8.63
C PHE A 388 13.67 -20.25 9.44
N SER A 389 12.58 -20.74 8.85
CA SER A 389 11.32 -20.92 9.57
C SER A 389 11.46 -22.01 10.64
N GLU A 390 12.10 -23.13 10.30
CA GLU A 390 12.33 -24.25 11.22
C GLU A 390 13.32 -23.90 12.34
N ARG A 391 14.46 -23.25 12.04
CA ARG A 391 15.47 -22.88 13.05
C ARG A 391 14.92 -21.93 14.12
N GLU A 392 14.15 -20.92 13.72
CA GLU A 392 13.58 -19.94 14.66
C GLU A 392 12.39 -20.51 15.46
N ASN A 393 11.61 -21.43 14.86
CA ASN A 393 10.53 -22.12 15.55
C ASN A 393 11.01 -23.01 16.72
N VAL A 394 12.32 -23.34 16.75
CA VAL A 394 12.98 -24.11 17.81
C VAL A 394 13.56 -23.19 18.90
N THR A 395 14.04 -21.98 18.54
CA THR A 395 14.57 -20.99 19.51
C THR A 395 13.49 -20.13 20.19
N ASN A 396 12.28 -20.08 19.65
CA ASN A 396 11.16 -19.30 20.19
C ASN A 396 10.25 -20.07 21.17
N VAL A 397 10.69 -21.22 21.69
CA VAL A 397 10.01 -21.98 22.77
C VAL A 397 10.57 -21.60 24.13
#